data_AF-A0A661Q703-F1
#
_entry.id   AF-A0A661Q703-F1
#
_cell.length_a   1.000
_cell.length_b   1.000
_cell.length_c   1.000
_cell.angle_alpha   90.00
_cell.angle_beta   90.00
_cell.angle_gamma   90.00
#
_symmetry.space_group_name_H-M   'P 1'
#
loop_
_entity.id
_entity.type
_entity.pdbx_description
1 polymer ?
#
loop_
_entity_poly.entity_id
_entity_poly.type
_entity_poly.pdbx_seq_one_letter_code
_entity_poly.pdbx_strand_id
1 'polypeptide(L)'
;MKSGSNLEKVLTAGHFAFTGEVGPPRGANVEVIRKKAAFLKGNVDMANMTDNQTAMVRMSSWAGSMILLQEGVEPNYQMVCRDRNRIAMQSDVLGAYAHGIRNMLCLSGDHQQFGDHPNSKGVYDIDSVQLIGMVKKMRDEKTFLGGDKLDEAPEMFIGAAANPFGQPFEWRVHRLAKKVAAGADFIQTQCIFNMERMREWIHQANDMGLTEKVYILAGVTPMKSVG
;
A
#
# COMPACT_ATOMS: atom_id res chain seq x y z
N MET A 1 -0.24 -19.68 1.44
CA MET A 1 -0.57 -18.30 1.80
C MET A 1 0.62 -17.73 2.56
N LYS A 2 0.98 -16.48 2.28
CA LYS A 2 2.13 -15.74 2.80
C LYS A 2 1.78 -14.97 4.06
N SER A 3 0.58 -14.38 4.15
CA SER A 3 0.13 -13.59 5.30
C SER A 3 -1.13 -14.13 5.96
N GLY A 4 -1.93 -14.92 5.23
CA GLY A 4 -3.22 -15.40 5.70
C GLY A 4 -4.31 -14.32 5.76
N SER A 5 -4.05 -13.13 5.21
CA SER A 5 -5.03 -12.05 5.03
C SER A 5 -6.25 -12.47 4.22
N ASN A 6 -7.37 -11.77 4.39
CA ASN A 6 -8.56 -11.95 3.58
C ASN A 6 -8.29 -11.61 2.11
N LEU A 7 -7.60 -10.52 1.82
CA LEU A 7 -7.26 -10.17 0.44
C LEU A 7 -6.46 -11.28 -0.26
N GLU A 8 -5.44 -11.83 0.39
CA GLU A 8 -4.67 -12.94 -0.18
C GLU A 8 -5.55 -14.15 -0.48
N LYS A 9 -6.46 -14.52 0.43
CA LYS A 9 -7.40 -15.63 0.23
C LYS A 9 -8.30 -15.42 -0.98
N VAL A 10 -8.89 -14.24 -1.11
CA VAL A 10 -9.79 -13.88 -2.23
C VAL A 10 -9.04 -13.96 -3.56
N LEU A 11 -7.86 -13.35 -3.63
CA LEU A 11 -7.05 -13.32 -4.86
C LEU A 11 -6.54 -14.71 -5.25
N THR A 12 -6.03 -15.49 -4.29
CA THR A 12 -5.52 -16.85 -4.54
C THR A 12 -6.63 -17.84 -4.94
N ALA A 13 -7.87 -17.62 -4.48
CA ALA A 13 -9.04 -18.38 -4.93
C ALA A 13 -9.51 -18.00 -6.34
N GLY A 14 -8.92 -16.99 -6.98
CA GLY A 14 -9.34 -16.49 -8.29
C GLY A 14 -10.64 -15.68 -8.25
N HIS A 15 -11.05 -15.20 -7.07
CA HIS A 15 -12.23 -14.36 -6.93
C HIS A 15 -11.91 -12.90 -7.25
N PHE A 16 -12.95 -12.17 -7.66
CA PHE A 16 -12.84 -10.74 -7.89
C PHE A 16 -12.77 -10.00 -6.54
N ALA A 17 -11.61 -9.41 -6.24
CA ALA A 17 -11.41 -8.64 -5.03
C ALA A 17 -11.96 -7.21 -5.17
N PHE A 18 -12.72 -6.76 -4.17
CA PHE A 18 -13.24 -5.40 -4.08
C PHE A 18 -12.68 -4.69 -2.84
N THR A 19 -11.96 -3.60 -3.05
CA THR A 19 -11.26 -2.89 -1.96
C THR A 19 -11.76 -1.46 -1.79
N GLY A 20 -11.80 -0.98 -0.55
CA GLY A 20 -12.13 0.40 -0.21
C GLY A 20 -10.91 1.25 0.14
N GLU A 21 -11.13 2.55 0.39
CA GLU A 21 -10.11 3.44 0.93
C GLU A 21 -10.68 4.36 2.02
N VAL A 22 -9.92 4.53 3.09
CA VAL A 22 -10.23 5.34 4.26
C VAL A 22 -9.09 6.32 4.50
N GLY A 23 -9.40 7.61 4.32
CA GLY A 23 -8.54 8.70 4.75
C GLY A 23 -8.64 8.96 6.27
N PRO A 24 -7.52 8.89 7.03
CA PRO A 24 -7.54 9.26 8.44
C PRO A 24 -7.89 10.74 8.64
N PRO A 25 -8.46 11.10 9.81
CA PRO A 25 -8.81 12.47 10.13
C PRO A 25 -7.58 13.36 10.31
N ARG A 26 -7.76 14.67 10.11
CA ARG A 26 -6.83 15.71 10.55
C ARG A 26 -7.09 16.04 12.02
N GLY A 27 -6.81 15.10 12.90
CA GLY A 27 -7.05 15.19 14.33
C GLY A 27 -7.17 13.81 14.98
N ALA A 28 -7.44 13.76 16.29
CA ALA A 28 -7.50 12.52 17.07
C ALA A 28 -8.90 11.90 17.17
N ASN A 29 -9.92 12.44 16.48
CA ASN A 29 -11.28 11.94 16.55
C ASN A 29 -11.44 10.62 15.76
N VAL A 30 -11.44 9.51 16.49
CA VAL A 30 -11.58 8.14 15.96
C VAL A 30 -12.94 7.87 15.30
N GLU A 31 -13.99 8.61 15.67
CA GLU A 31 -15.35 8.42 15.12
C GLU A 31 -15.40 8.66 13.60
N VAL A 32 -14.48 9.47 13.07
CA VAL A 32 -14.35 9.69 11.63
C VAL A 32 -13.97 8.41 10.89
N ILE A 33 -13.12 7.58 11.50
CA ILE A 33 -12.72 6.29 10.92
C ILE A 33 -13.86 5.27 11.11
N ARG A 34 -14.44 5.19 12.31
CA ARG A 34 -15.57 4.27 12.59
C ARG A 34 -16.75 4.47 11.64
N LYS A 35 -17.15 5.73 11.43
CA LYS A 35 -18.21 6.08 10.48
C LYS A 35 -17.90 5.62 9.05
N LYS A 36 -16.65 5.75 8.61
CA LYS A 36 -16.23 5.28 7.28
C LYS A 36 -16.18 3.75 7.20
N ALA A 37 -15.67 3.10 8.25
CA ALA A 37 -15.62 1.65 8.35
C ALA A 37 -17.02 1.01 8.26
N ALA A 38 -18.02 1.64 8.88
CA ALA A 38 -19.41 1.17 8.83
C ALA A 38 -19.97 1.03 7.40
N PHE A 39 -19.56 1.89 6.45
CA PHE A 39 -19.96 1.76 5.04
C PHE A 39 -19.23 0.62 4.31
N LEU A 40 -18.04 0.25 4.78
CA LEU A 40 -17.17 -0.73 4.11
C LEU A 40 -17.33 -2.14 4.68
N LYS A 41 -17.70 -2.27 5.95
CA LYS A 41 -17.85 -3.56 6.63
C LYS A 41 -18.83 -4.47 5.89
N GLY A 42 -18.37 -5.66 5.53
CA GLY A 42 -19.15 -6.64 4.77
C GLY A 42 -19.27 -6.36 3.26
N ASN A 43 -18.75 -5.23 2.79
CA ASN A 43 -18.80 -4.82 1.38
C ASN A 43 -17.43 -4.88 0.68
N VAL A 44 -16.33 -4.85 1.43
CA VAL A 44 -14.96 -4.86 0.88
C VAL A 44 -14.13 -5.97 1.50
N ASP A 45 -13.20 -6.52 0.70
CA ASP A 45 -12.25 -7.53 1.14
C ASP A 45 -11.10 -6.94 1.97
N MET A 46 -10.82 -5.65 1.75
CA MET A 46 -9.77 -4.88 2.42
C MET A 46 -10.03 -3.38 2.22
N ALA A 47 -9.59 -2.54 3.15
CA ALA A 47 -9.62 -1.08 3.01
C ALA A 47 -8.23 -0.45 3.18
N ASN A 48 -7.81 0.35 2.22
CA ASN A 48 -6.65 1.23 2.37
C ASN A 48 -6.81 2.14 3.58
N MET A 49 -5.91 2.03 4.54
CA MET A 49 -5.66 3.09 5.51
C MET A 49 -4.45 3.86 5.02
N THR A 50 -4.62 5.14 4.84
CA THR A 50 -3.69 5.99 4.08
C THR A 50 -2.75 6.74 5.02
N ASP A 51 -1.53 7.04 4.55
CA ASP A 51 -0.46 7.62 5.38
C ASP A 51 -0.09 9.02 4.89
N ASN A 52 -0.59 10.04 5.59
CA ASN A 52 -0.34 11.45 5.29
C ASN A 52 -0.49 11.79 3.79
N GLN A 53 -1.66 11.49 3.19
CA GLN A 53 -1.88 11.68 1.75
C GLN A 53 -1.61 13.13 1.35
N THR A 54 -0.97 13.31 0.19
CA THR A 54 -0.59 14.65 -0.32
C THR A 54 0.28 15.41 0.68
N ALA A 55 1.06 14.69 1.50
CA ALA A 55 1.92 15.25 2.54
C ALA A 55 1.18 16.12 3.58
N MET A 56 -0.09 15.83 3.83
CA MET A 56 -0.89 16.50 4.85
C MET A 56 -0.87 15.72 6.17
N VAL A 57 -0.62 16.40 7.30
CA VAL A 57 -0.63 15.75 8.62
C VAL A 57 -2.02 15.17 8.93
N ARG A 58 -2.03 13.87 9.25
CA ARG A 58 -3.22 13.11 9.66
C ARG A 58 -2.86 12.13 10.79
N MET A 59 -3.89 11.52 11.38
CA MET A 59 -3.68 10.36 12.25
C MET A 59 -2.83 9.30 11.53
N SER A 60 -1.87 8.70 12.25
CA SER A 60 -0.95 7.73 11.66
C SER A 60 -1.70 6.53 11.07
N SER A 61 -1.21 6.04 9.93
CA SER A 61 -1.91 4.97 9.21
C SER A 61 -1.98 3.66 9.99
N TRP A 62 -0.98 3.33 10.82
CA TRP A 62 -1.03 2.11 11.62
C TRP A 62 -2.08 2.19 12.73
N ALA A 63 -2.21 3.34 13.40
CA ALA A 63 -3.23 3.55 14.43
C ALA A 63 -4.65 3.54 13.83
N GLY A 64 -4.83 4.17 12.66
CA GLY A 64 -6.08 4.08 11.91
C GLY A 64 -6.42 2.65 11.49
N SER A 65 -5.40 1.85 11.14
CA SER A 65 -5.56 0.44 10.76
C SER A 65 -6.05 -0.42 11.93
N MET A 66 -5.57 -0.16 13.15
CA MET A 66 -6.07 -0.84 14.36
C MET A 66 -7.55 -0.54 14.60
N ILE A 67 -7.99 0.70 14.35
CA ILE A 67 -9.41 1.05 14.46
C ILE A 67 -10.24 0.30 13.42
N LEU A 68 -9.76 0.18 12.17
CA LEU A 68 -10.44 -0.64 11.16
C LEU A 68 -10.58 -2.11 11.59
N LEU A 69 -9.51 -2.70 12.15
CA LEU A 69 -9.56 -4.06 12.68
C LEU A 69 -10.62 -4.22 13.78
N GLN A 70 -10.72 -3.27 14.71
CA GLN A 70 -11.74 -3.26 15.76
C GLN A 70 -13.17 -3.20 15.18
N GLU A 71 -13.35 -2.47 14.08
CA GLU A 71 -14.63 -2.39 13.37
C GLU A 71 -14.91 -3.60 12.47
N GLY A 72 -13.96 -4.54 12.35
CA GLY A 72 -14.08 -5.75 11.53
C GLY A 72 -13.85 -5.52 10.04
N VAL A 73 -13.02 -4.53 9.68
CA VAL A 73 -12.57 -4.26 8.33
C VAL A 73 -11.07 -4.53 8.24
N GLU A 74 -10.64 -5.39 7.32
CA GLU A 74 -9.23 -5.69 7.13
C GLU A 74 -8.49 -4.47 6.54
N PRO A 75 -7.46 -3.92 7.21
CA PRO A 75 -6.73 -2.77 6.71
C PRO A 75 -5.62 -3.17 5.72
N ASN A 76 -5.40 -2.31 4.72
CA ASN A 76 -4.14 -2.19 4.00
C ASN A 76 -3.36 -1.03 4.60
N TYR A 77 -2.34 -1.33 5.39
CA TYR A 77 -1.53 -0.32 6.03
C TYR A 77 -0.61 0.36 5.00
N GLN A 78 -0.92 1.60 4.61
CA GLN A 78 0.00 2.37 3.78
C GLN A 78 1.18 2.89 4.60
N MET A 79 2.37 2.80 4.04
CA MET A 79 3.58 3.41 4.61
C MET A 79 4.28 4.23 3.55
N VAL A 80 4.47 5.53 3.82
CA VAL A 80 5.25 6.42 2.94
C VAL A 80 6.70 6.54 3.39
N CYS A 81 7.64 6.47 2.44
CA CYS A 81 9.07 6.62 2.69
C CYS A 81 9.50 8.07 2.97
N ARG A 82 8.76 9.05 2.47
CA ARG A 82 9.02 10.49 2.70
C ARG A 82 9.21 10.84 4.17
N ASP A 83 8.43 10.23 5.06
CA ASP A 83 8.29 10.69 6.45
C ASP A 83 9.17 9.90 7.45
N ARG A 84 9.82 8.80 7.03
CA ARG A 84 10.49 7.85 7.94
C ARG A 84 11.83 7.35 7.40
N ASN A 85 12.71 6.90 8.30
CA ASN A 85 13.94 6.19 7.94
C ASN A 85 13.76 4.66 8.11
N ARG A 86 14.70 3.86 7.60
CA ARG A 86 14.63 2.38 7.64
C ARG A 86 14.52 1.80 9.05
N ILE A 87 15.00 2.49 10.09
CA ILE A 87 14.89 2.02 11.48
C ILE A 87 13.43 2.14 11.91
N ALA A 88 12.84 3.34 11.76
CA ALA A 88 11.44 3.61 12.09
C ALA A 88 10.49 2.71 11.26
N MET A 89 10.77 2.51 9.96
CA MET A 89 9.95 1.65 9.11
C MET A 89 9.94 0.19 9.58
N GLN A 90 11.10 -0.39 9.91
CA GLN A 90 11.15 -1.77 10.43
C GLN A 90 10.39 -1.90 11.76
N SER A 91 10.55 -0.92 12.66
CA SER A 91 9.82 -0.85 13.92
C SER A 91 8.31 -0.79 13.72
N ASP A 92 7.84 0.09 12.82
CA ASP A 92 6.41 0.24 12.49
C ASP A 92 5.83 -1.03 11.86
N VAL A 93 6.57 -1.72 10.98
CA VAL A 93 6.13 -3.00 10.36
C VAL A 93 5.93 -4.08 11.43
N LEU A 94 6.88 -4.21 12.36
CA LEU A 94 6.77 -5.18 13.45
C LEU A 94 5.58 -4.87 14.37
N GLY A 95 5.41 -3.61 14.77
CA GLY A 95 4.28 -3.18 15.60
C GLY A 95 2.93 -3.40 14.92
N ALA A 96 2.82 -3.04 13.63
CA ALA A 96 1.63 -3.27 12.84
C ALA A 96 1.27 -4.78 12.78
N TYR A 97 2.25 -5.62 12.48
CA TYR A 97 2.05 -7.08 12.41
C TYR A 97 1.62 -7.66 13.76
N ALA A 98 2.27 -7.27 14.85
CA ALA A 98 1.94 -7.71 16.20
C ALA A 98 0.47 -7.37 16.58
N HIS A 99 -0.09 -6.29 16.04
CA HIS A 99 -1.48 -5.88 16.25
C HIS A 99 -2.49 -6.50 15.27
N GLY A 100 -2.09 -7.51 14.49
CA GLY A 100 -3.01 -8.23 13.60
C GLY A 100 -3.13 -7.64 12.19
N ILE A 101 -2.34 -6.62 11.84
CA ILE A 101 -2.30 -6.11 10.46
C ILE A 101 -1.52 -7.11 9.60
N ARG A 102 -2.09 -7.49 8.45
CA ARG A 102 -1.54 -8.52 7.56
C ARG A 102 -1.28 -8.05 6.14
N ASN A 103 -1.73 -6.83 5.78
CA ASN A 103 -1.50 -6.22 4.47
C ASN A 103 -0.82 -4.87 4.65
N MET A 104 0.10 -4.56 3.76
CA MET A 104 0.68 -3.22 3.67
C MET A 104 0.89 -2.77 2.24
N LEU A 105 0.93 -1.46 2.02
CA LEU A 105 1.22 -0.85 0.73
C LEU A 105 2.43 0.07 0.85
N CYS A 106 3.50 -0.29 0.14
CA CYS A 106 4.78 0.41 0.15
C CYS A 106 4.77 1.59 -0.83
N LEU A 107 4.92 2.82 -0.32
CA LEU A 107 4.80 4.05 -1.08
C LEU A 107 6.02 4.95 -0.89
N SER A 108 6.46 5.63 -1.95
CA SER A 108 7.50 6.66 -1.79
C SER A 108 6.95 7.91 -1.10
N GLY A 109 5.68 8.25 -1.35
CA GLY A 109 5.00 9.45 -0.86
C GLY A 109 5.10 10.63 -1.83
N ASP A 110 4.09 11.50 -1.80
CA ASP A 110 4.09 12.77 -2.55
C ASP A 110 5.08 13.75 -1.93
N HIS A 111 5.76 14.57 -2.73
CA HIS A 111 6.73 15.54 -2.22
C HIS A 111 6.10 16.48 -1.17
N GLN A 112 6.83 16.75 -0.07
CA GLN A 112 6.31 17.50 1.08
C GLN A 112 5.86 18.93 0.74
N GLN A 113 6.38 19.50 -0.35
CA GLN A 113 5.95 20.81 -0.85
C GLN A 113 4.47 20.87 -1.24
N PHE A 114 3.84 19.74 -1.54
CA PHE A 114 2.40 19.69 -1.85
C PHE A 114 1.52 19.69 -0.59
N GLY A 115 2.12 19.51 0.59
CA GLY A 115 1.44 19.37 1.86
C GLY A 115 1.35 20.67 2.66
N ASP A 116 0.97 20.51 3.93
CA ASP A 116 0.82 21.61 4.89
C ASP A 116 2.12 21.96 5.64
N HIS A 117 3.19 21.17 5.44
CA HIS A 117 4.51 21.41 6.02
C HIS A 117 5.60 21.40 4.93
N PRO A 118 5.58 22.36 3.97
CA PRO A 118 6.50 22.37 2.83
C PRO A 118 7.98 22.52 3.22
N ASN A 119 8.24 23.10 4.40
CA ASN A 119 9.59 23.31 4.94
C ASN A 119 10.09 22.14 5.82
N SER A 120 9.29 21.09 5.99
CA SER A 120 9.73 19.88 6.69
C SER A 120 10.82 19.16 5.92
N LYS A 121 11.68 18.43 6.64
CA LYS A 121 12.73 17.62 6.02
C LYS A 121 12.10 16.35 5.43
N GLY A 122 12.20 16.17 4.12
CA GLY A 122 11.94 14.88 3.49
C GLY A 122 13.01 13.87 3.91
N VAL A 123 12.61 12.74 4.48
CA VAL A 123 13.53 11.71 4.98
C VAL A 123 14.09 10.88 3.82
N TYR A 124 13.21 10.23 3.03
CA TYR A 124 13.55 9.45 1.83
C TYR A 124 14.81 8.57 1.97
N ASP A 125 15.00 7.96 3.13
CA ASP A 125 16.17 7.11 3.41
C ASP A 125 16.24 5.89 2.48
N ILE A 126 15.08 5.41 2.06
CA ILE A 126 14.88 4.40 1.02
C ILE A 126 13.67 4.78 0.15
N ASP A 127 13.54 4.23 -1.05
CA ASP A 127 12.35 4.37 -1.89
C ASP A 127 11.34 3.22 -1.72
N SER A 128 10.18 3.30 -2.39
CA SER A 128 9.16 2.24 -2.30
C SER A 128 9.61 0.88 -2.80
N VAL A 129 10.54 0.80 -3.76
CA VAL A 129 11.07 -0.48 -4.26
C VAL A 129 11.98 -1.11 -3.21
N GLN A 130 12.83 -0.30 -2.58
CA GLN A 130 13.67 -0.71 -1.46
C GLN A 130 12.85 -1.07 -0.22
N LEU A 131 11.75 -0.37 0.06
CA LEU A 131 10.83 -0.70 1.15
C LEU A 131 10.17 -2.08 0.91
N ILE A 132 9.71 -2.37 -0.30
CA ILE A 132 9.21 -3.71 -0.67
C ILE A 132 10.29 -4.77 -0.39
N GLY A 133 11.52 -4.55 -0.87
CA GLY A 133 12.63 -5.48 -0.65
C GLY A 133 12.98 -5.68 0.82
N MET A 134 12.93 -4.61 1.62
CA MET A 134 13.16 -4.66 3.07
C MET A 134 12.10 -5.51 3.77
N VAL A 135 10.82 -5.27 3.49
CA VAL A 135 9.72 -6.04 4.09
C VAL A 135 9.77 -7.50 3.63
N LYS A 136 10.04 -7.75 2.35
CA LYS A 136 10.23 -9.10 1.82
C LYS A 136 11.36 -9.83 2.56
N LYS A 137 12.50 -9.17 2.78
CA LYS A 137 13.62 -9.74 3.53
C LYS A 137 13.23 -10.08 4.96
N MET A 138 12.54 -9.16 5.65
CA MET A 138 12.04 -9.43 7.01
C MET A 138 11.10 -10.63 7.06
N ARG A 139 10.19 -10.76 6.08
CA ARG A 139 9.23 -11.85 5.99
C ARG A 139 9.88 -13.18 5.62
N ASP A 140 10.62 -13.22 4.52
CA ASP A 140 11.06 -14.45 3.85
C ASP A 140 12.40 -14.95 4.42
N GLU A 141 13.34 -14.04 4.74
CA GLU A 141 14.66 -14.39 5.29
C GLU A 141 14.69 -14.33 6.82
N LYS A 142 13.63 -13.81 7.47
CA LYS A 142 13.52 -13.70 8.93
C LYS A 142 14.67 -12.91 9.57
N THR A 143 15.11 -11.86 8.89
CA THR A 143 16.17 -10.97 9.38
C THR A 143 15.78 -9.51 9.23
N PHE A 144 16.30 -8.68 10.13
CA PHE A 144 16.32 -7.23 9.91
C PHE A 144 17.13 -6.90 8.65
N LEU A 145 16.94 -5.69 8.13
CA LEU A 145 17.72 -5.20 7.00
C LEU A 145 19.24 -5.24 7.29
N GLY A 146 19.62 -4.99 8.55
CA GLY A 146 21.00 -5.05 9.05
C GLY A 146 21.58 -6.47 9.15
N GLY A 147 20.77 -7.53 9.04
CA GLY A 147 21.21 -8.93 9.00
C GLY A 147 20.95 -9.73 10.29
N ASP A 148 20.64 -9.07 11.41
CA ASP A 148 20.28 -9.76 12.64
C ASP A 148 18.97 -10.55 12.49
N LYS A 149 18.86 -11.67 13.19
CA LYS A 149 17.66 -12.53 13.15
C LYS A 149 16.48 -11.87 13.85
N LEU A 150 15.30 -12.06 13.29
CA LEU A 150 14.02 -11.75 13.93
C LEU A 150 13.60 -12.92 14.82
N ASP A 151 13.06 -12.63 16.00
CA ASP A 151 12.41 -13.62 16.86
C ASP A 151 11.14 -14.17 16.17
N GLU A 152 10.32 -13.27 15.64
CA GLU A 152 9.16 -13.57 14.79
C GLU A 152 9.16 -12.69 13.53
N ALA A 153 8.94 -13.31 12.37
CA ALA A 153 8.91 -12.61 11.10
C ALA A 153 7.53 -11.99 10.83
N PRO A 154 7.44 -10.74 10.35
CA PRO A 154 6.18 -10.14 9.98
C PRO A 154 5.71 -10.70 8.62
N GLU A 155 4.77 -11.64 8.67
CA GLU A 155 4.12 -12.26 7.51
C GLU A 155 3.14 -11.28 6.82
N MET A 156 3.67 -10.21 6.22
CA MET A 156 2.88 -9.21 5.49
C MET A 156 2.58 -9.65 4.04
N PHE A 157 1.38 -9.33 3.55
CA PHE A 157 1.07 -9.29 2.13
C PHE A 157 1.50 -7.93 1.58
N ILE A 158 2.48 -7.93 0.69
CA ILE A 158 3.24 -6.74 0.32
C ILE A 158 2.65 -6.13 -0.95
N GLY A 159 2.02 -4.98 -0.80
CA GLY A 159 1.45 -4.22 -1.89
C GLY A 159 2.39 -3.12 -2.39
N ALA A 160 2.20 -2.71 -3.65
CA ALA A 160 2.82 -1.50 -4.18
C ALA A 160 1.89 -0.71 -5.10
N ALA A 161 2.09 0.61 -5.20
CA ALA A 161 1.33 1.43 -6.14
C ALA A 161 1.95 1.44 -7.55
N ALA A 162 1.12 1.47 -8.59
CA ALA A 162 1.55 1.74 -9.96
C ALA A 162 0.75 2.88 -10.59
N ASN A 163 1.41 3.89 -11.12
CA ASN A 163 0.75 4.87 -12.00
C ASN A 163 1.02 4.46 -13.46
N PRO A 164 0.07 3.86 -14.20
CA PRO A 164 0.29 3.48 -15.59
C PRO A 164 0.31 4.69 -16.54
N PHE A 165 -0.12 5.88 -16.10
CA PHE A 165 -0.31 7.05 -16.97
C PHE A 165 0.83 8.08 -16.90
N GLY A 166 1.76 7.90 -15.96
CA GLY A 166 2.87 8.84 -15.77
C GLY A 166 3.80 8.86 -16.99
N GLN A 167 4.37 10.03 -17.27
CA GLN A 167 5.41 10.18 -18.29
C GLN A 167 6.81 9.86 -17.71
N PRO A 168 7.74 9.34 -18.52
CA PRO A 168 7.51 8.71 -19.83
C PRO A 168 6.74 7.38 -19.71
N PHE A 169 5.78 7.16 -20.61
CA PHE A 169 4.80 6.05 -20.52
C PHE A 169 5.46 4.67 -20.68
N GLU A 170 6.37 4.53 -21.64
CA GLU A 170 7.09 3.30 -21.97
C GLU A 170 7.90 2.76 -20.77
N TRP A 171 8.28 3.62 -19.83
CA TRP A 171 9.01 3.22 -18.63
C TRP A 171 8.10 2.73 -17.49
N ARG A 172 6.78 2.89 -17.61
CA ARG A 172 5.83 2.56 -16.53
C ARG A 172 5.75 1.06 -16.28
N VAL A 173 5.81 0.23 -17.33
CA VAL A 173 5.86 -1.23 -17.18
C VAL A 173 7.19 -1.70 -16.56
N HIS A 174 8.32 -1.07 -16.92
CA HIS A 174 9.61 -1.40 -16.30
C HIS A 174 9.67 -1.03 -14.81
N ARG A 175 8.98 0.04 -14.39
CA ARG A 175 8.81 0.35 -12.96
C ARG A 175 7.95 -0.67 -12.23
N LEU A 176 6.91 -1.21 -12.89
CA LEU A 176 6.16 -2.35 -12.36
C LEU A 176 7.09 -3.56 -12.20
N ALA A 177 7.86 -3.91 -13.23
CA ALA A 177 8.80 -5.03 -13.19
C ALA A 177 9.79 -4.94 -12.02
N LYS A 178 10.32 -3.74 -11.73
CA LYS A 178 11.18 -3.50 -10.55
C LYS A 178 10.47 -3.79 -9.22
N LYS A 179 9.19 -3.42 -9.09
CA LYS A 179 8.39 -3.69 -7.88
C LYS A 179 8.06 -5.17 -7.71
N VAL A 180 7.74 -5.86 -8.81
CA VAL A 180 7.52 -7.30 -8.82
C VAL A 180 8.81 -8.02 -8.42
N ALA A 181 9.95 -7.66 -9.03
CA ALA A 181 11.26 -8.23 -8.71
C ALA A 181 11.68 -7.98 -7.24
N ALA A 182 11.32 -6.83 -6.67
CA ALA A 182 11.57 -6.53 -5.27
C ALA A 182 10.72 -7.35 -4.30
N GLY A 183 9.58 -7.92 -4.74
CA GLY A 183 8.74 -8.77 -3.90
C GLY A 183 7.30 -8.36 -3.72
N ALA A 184 6.76 -7.44 -4.51
CA ALA A 184 5.34 -7.09 -4.42
C ALA A 184 4.46 -8.32 -4.73
N ASP A 185 3.48 -8.57 -3.87
CA ASP A 185 2.48 -9.62 -4.03
C ASP A 185 1.23 -9.10 -4.75
N PHE A 186 0.90 -7.82 -4.57
CA PHE A 186 -0.17 -7.14 -5.32
C PHE A 186 0.20 -5.70 -5.67
N ILE A 187 -0.50 -5.16 -6.67
CA ILE A 187 -0.37 -3.81 -7.17
C ILE A 187 -1.71 -3.11 -7.09
N GLN A 188 -1.75 -1.87 -6.60
CA GLN A 188 -2.90 -0.98 -6.78
C GLN A 188 -2.54 0.12 -7.77
N THR A 189 -3.34 0.28 -8.82
CA THR A 189 -3.08 1.35 -9.79
C THR A 189 -3.59 2.70 -9.27
N GLN A 190 -3.01 3.79 -9.76
CA GLN A 190 -3.66 5.10 -9.68
C GLN A 190 -5.00 5.07 -10.46
N CYS A 191 -5.90 5.99 -10.15
CA CYS A 191 -7.21 6.13 -10.77
C CYS A 191 -7.15 6.08 -12.30
N ILE A 192 -7.93 5.17 -12.88
CA ILE A 192 -7.95 4.94 -14.32
C ILE A 192 -8.95 5.89 -14.99
N PHE A 193 -8.42 6.86 -15.73
CA PHE A 193 -9.21 7.77 -16.57
C PHE A 193 -8.92 7.61 -18.07
N ASN A 194 -7.88 6.86 -18.43
CA ASN A 194 -7.53 6.57 -19.81
C ASN A 194 -7.45 5.05 -20.02
N MET A 195 -8.53 4.48 -20.57
CA MET A 195 -8.62 3.03 -20.80
C MET A 195 -7.69 2.52 -21.90
N GLU A 196 -7.36 3.35 -22.89
CA GLU A 196 -6.44 2.98 -23.97
C GLU A 196 -5.03 2.72 -23.40
N ARG A 197 -4.48 3.70 -22.67
CA ARG A 197 -3.18 3.56 -22.00
C ARG A 197 -3.17 2.45 -20.95
N MET A 198 -4.28 2.24 -20.25
CA MET A 198 -4.39 1.14 -19.29
C MET A 198 -4.28 -0.22 -19.99
N ARG A 199 -4.97 -0.41 -21.12
CA ARG A 199 -4.89 -1.66 -21.90
C ARG A 199 -3.49 -1.89 -22.43
N GLU A 200 -2.85 -0.86 -22.98
CA GLU A 200 -1.48 -0.96 -23.49
C GLU A 200 -0.49 -1.32 -22.37
N TRP A 201 -0.61 -0.69 -21.20
CA TRP A 201 0.26 -1.01 -20.05
C TRP A 201 0.06 -2.45 -19.54
N ILE A 202 -1.18 -2.96 -19.54
CA ILE A 202 -1.46 -4.37 -19.21
C ILE A 202 -0.91 -5.33 -20.28
N HIS A 203 -1.02 -4.99 -21.57
CA HIS A 203 -0.41 -5.81 -22.63
C HIS A 203 1.11 -5.92 -22.44
N GLN A 204 1.80 -4.80 -22.22
CA GLN A 204 3.24 -4.81 -21.91
C GLN A 204 3.55 -5.64 -20.66
N ALA A 205 2.71 -5.57 -19.62
CA ALA A 205 2.89 -6.36 -18.40
C ALA A 205 2.70 -7.87 -18.63
N ASN A 206 1.76 -8.26 -19.50
CA ASN A 206 1.57 -9.64 -19.94
C ASN A 206 2.77 -10.13 -20.77
N ASP A 207 3.24 -9.34 -21.74
CA ASP A 207 4.39 -9.69 -22.60
C ASP A 207 5.66 -9.92 -21.77
N MET A 208 5.80 -9.20 -20.65
CA MET A 208 6.89 -9.37 -19.69
C MET A 208 6.65 -10.48 -18.63
N GLY A 209 5.51 -11.17 -18.69
CA GLY A 209 5.12 -12.22 -17.72
C GLY A 209 4.97 -11.70 -16.28
N LEU A 210 4.60 -10.42 -16.10
CA LEU A 210 4.48 -9.80 -14.77
C LEU A 210 3.15 -10.15 -14.10
N THR A 211 2.08 -10.23 -14.87
CA THR A 211 0.71 -10.52 -14.39
C THR A 211 0.55 -11.95 -13.87
N GLU A 212 1.47 -12.85 -14.20
CA GLU A 212 1.56 -14.20 -13.63
C GLU A 212 2.24 -14.21 -12.24
N LYS A 213 2.95 -13.14 -11.89
CA LYS A 213 3.78 -13.04 -10.67
C LYS A 213 3.17 -12.15 -9.60
N VAL A 214 2.22 -11.30 -9.97
CA VAL A 214 1.61 -10.30 -9.09
C VAL A 214 0.14 -10.09 -9.43
N TYR A 215 -0.70 -9.85 -8.43
CA TYR A 215 -2.07 -9.42 -8.66
C TYR A 215 -2.13 -7.93 -8.98
N ILE A 216 -2.96 -7.51 -9.94
CA ILE A 216 -3.14 -6.09 -10.28
C ILE A 216 -4.59 -5.67 -10.00
N LEU A 217 -4.74 -4.76 -9.06
CA LEU A 217 -6.01 -4.14 -8.67
C LEU A 217 -6.15 -2.79 -9.35
N ALA A 218 -7.15 -2.67 -10.22
CA ALA A 218 -7.47 -1.46 -10.96
C ALA A 218 -8.12 -0.39 -10.05
N GLY A 219 -7.47 0.76 -9.91
CA GLY A 219 -7.98 1.88 -9.12
C GLY A 219 -9.09 2.65 -9.83
N VAL A 220 -10.24 2.80 -9.18
CA VAL A 220 -11.40 3.55 -9.69
C VAL A 220 -11.84 4.57 -8.64
N THR A 221 -11.99 5.83 -9.05
CA THR A 221 -12.55 6.89 -8.21
C THR A 221 -13.75 7.52 -8.92
N PRO A 222 -14.97 7.40 -8.37
CA PRO A 222 -16.13 8.10 -8.89
C PRO A 222 -15.95 9.62 -8.81
N MET A 223 -16.25 10.34 -9.90
CA MET A 223 -16.26 11.80 -9.88
C MET A 223 -17.44 12.30 -9.05
N LYS A 224 -17.17 13.14 -8.04
CA LYS A 224 -18.22 13.69 -7.14
C LYS A 224 -19.01 14.84 -7.77
N SER A 225 -18.39 15.57 -8.67
CA SER A 225 -19.01 16.64 -9.46
C SER A 225 -18.22 16.83 -10.75
N VAL A 226 -18.90 17.29 -11.80
CA VAL A 226 -18.23 17.95 -12.93
C VAL A 226 -17.84 19.32 -12.40
N GLY A 227 -16.54 19.64 -12.39
CA GLY A 227 -16.02 20.90 -11.85
C GLY A 227 -16.62 22.12 -12.52
#